data_AF-A0A660S272-F1
#
_entry.id   AF-A0A660S272-F1
#
_cell.length_a   1.000
_cell.length_b   1.000
_cell.length_c   1.000
_cell.angle_alpha   90.00
_cell.angle_beta   90.00
_cell.angle_gamma   90.00
#
_symmetry.space_group_name_H-M   'P 1'
#
loop_
_entity.id
_entity.type
_entity.pdbx_description
1 polymer ?
#
loop_
_entity_poly.entity_id
_entity_poly.type
_entity_poly.pdbx_seq_one_letter_code
_entity_poly.pdbx_strand_id
1 'polypeptide(L)'
;MLKSILTGVCSIDKLDYLKRDAYHAGTPEYAIIDYYRVLNSLTYYPQDPYLVPVFKKKALYALEGVILSYFYMYRAVYYHHAVRAAYLLFQNIIWEAFEKYDLQKDIFQLTEPDFWNSFDDYKFINLLYSKSKLCSKLNRFLYRKLPKQIKGIREANIGRIYEFFRENPSYKEKVSIEKKITNELKEKYSGLEMILLDSPHVIPYPRSIYAAQRINVWDENLEHEPENIGKISLHLLNLSDVSEKQAAARVYVYPGEMRKMDSFIKDLNSVIMKSI
;
A
#
# COMPACT_ATOMS: atom_id res chain seq x y z
N MET A 1 6.50 -23.73 -12.25
CA MET A 1 5.87 -24.10 -10.95
C MET A 1 6.56 -23.48 -9.74
N LEU A 2 7.84 -23.76 -9.47
CA LEU A 2 8.56 -23.27 -8.26
C LEU A 2 8.48 -21.75 -8.05
N LYS A 3 8.71 -20.95 -9.09
CA LYS A 3 8.56 -19.49 -9.05
C LYS A 3 7.18 -19.05 -8.57
N SER A 4 6.12 -19.73 -9.02
CA SER A 4 4.73 -19.42 -8.67
C SER A 4 4.41 -19.75 -7.21
N ILE A 5 5.04 -20.79 -6.65
CA ILE A 5 4.92 -21.14 -5.22
C ILE A 5 5.55 -20.08 -4.32
N LEU A 6 6.64 -19.45 -4.78
CA LEU A 6 7.37 -18.43 -4.00
C LEU A 6 6.80 -17.02 -4.17
N THR A 7 6.35 -16.66 -5.37
CA THR A 7 6.01 -15.26 -5.72
C THR A 7 4.61 -15.07 -6.31
N GLY A 8 3.90 -16.16 -6.60
CA GLY A 8 2.55 -16.13 -7.18
C GLY A 8 1.51 -15.54 -6.23
N VAL A 9 0.25 -15.51 -6.64
CA VAL A 9 -0.83 -14.92 -5.81
C VAL A 9 -1.13 -15.80 -4.59
N CYS A 10 -1.05 -17.11 -4.76
CA CYS A 10 -1.17 -18.09 -3.67
C CYS A 10 0.21 -18.56 -3.20
N SER A 11 1.21 -17.67 -3.15
CA SER A 11 2.54 -18.06 -2.68
C SER A 11 2.55 -18.36 -1.19
N ILE A 12 3.50 -19.20 -0.75
CA ILE A 12 3.63 -19.56 0.68
C ILE A 12 3.87 -18.30 1.53
N ASP A 13 4.68 -17.37 1.05
CA ASP A 13 4.93 -16.07 1.68
C ASP A 13 3.61 -15.31 1.95
N LYS A 14 2.74 -15.26 0.94
CA LYS A 14 1.45 -14.55 1.01
C LYS A 14 0.43 -15.23 1.89
N LEU A 15 0.37 -16.56 1.82
CA LEU A 15 -0.51 -17.35 2.69
C LEU A 15 -0.12 -17.19 4.16
N ASP A 16 1.19 -17.10 4.45
CA ASP A 16 1.71 -16.86 5.79
C ASP A 16 1.42 -15.44 6.27
N TYR A 17 1.90 -14.41 5.56
CA TYR A 17 1.79 -13.04 6.07
C TYR A 17 0.33 -12.59 6.19
N LEU A 18 -0.56 -12.94 5.26
CA LEU A 18 -1.97 -12.52 5.36
C LEU A 18 -2.61 -13.07 6.63
N LYS A 19 -2.31 -14.33 6.97
CA LYS A 19 -2.84 -14.98 8.17
C LYS A 19 -2.15 -14.48 9.44
N ARG A 20 -0.83 -14.33 9.42
CA ARG A 20 -0.01 -13.82 10.51
C ARG A 20 -0.40 -12.39 10.87
N ASP A 21 -0.47 -11.51 9.88
CA ASP A 21 -0.83 -10.11 10.05
C ASP A 21 -2.26 -9.98 10.57
N ALA A 22 -3.22 -10.74 10.03
CA ALA A 22 -4.59 -10.75 10.52
C ALA A 22 -4.67 -11.18 12.00
N TYR A 23 -3.92 -12.20 12.37
CA TYR A 23 -3.84 -12.66 13.76
C TYR A 23 -3.25 -11.59 14.68
N HIS A 24 -2.10 -11.01 14.34
CA HIS A 24 -1.43 -10.01 15.18
C HIS A 24 -2.13 -8.64 15.17
N ALA A 25 -2.85 -8.31 14.11
CA ALA A 25 -3.70 -7.11 14.05
C ALA A 25 -5.02 -7.28 14.81
N GLY A 26 -5.35 -8.50 15.27
CA GLY A 26 -6.62 -8.80 15.96
C GLY A 26 -7.83 -8.80 15.02
N THR A 27 -7.62 -9.14 13.75
CA THR A 27 -8.65 -9.18 12.70
C THR A 27 -8.64 -10.52 11.94
N PRO A 28 -8.70 -11.67 12.62
CA PRO A 28 -8.62 -12.99 11.99
C PRO A 28 -9.71 -13.22 10.93
N GLU A 29 -10.86 -12.56 11.06
CA GLU A 29 -11.98 -12.61 10.11
C GLU A 29 -11.65 -12.04 8.73
N TYR A 30 -10.57 -11.25 8.60
CA TYR A 30 -10.09 -10.74 7.31
C TYR A 30 -9.18 -11.73 6.58
N ALA A 31 -8.72 -12.82 7.23
CA ALA A 31 -7.87 -13.83 6.61
C ALA A 31 -8.59 -15.19 6.48
N ILE A 32 -9.36 -15.30 5.41
CA ILE A 32 -10.09 -16.51 4.98
C ILE A 32 -9.12 -17.45 4.24
N ILE A 33 -8.14 -18.01 4.96
CA ILE A 33 -7.04 -18.79 4.35
C ILE A 33 -7.02 -20.24 4.85
N ASP A 34 -7.35 -21.17 3.94
CA ASP A 34 -7.11 -22.60 4.08
C ASP A 34 -5.84 -22.99 3.28
N TYR A 35 -4.68 -22.74 3.88
CA TYR A 35 -3.39 -23.00 3.23
C TYR A 35 -3.18 -24.49 2.92
N TYR A 36 -3.69 -25.41 3.75
CA TYR A 36 -3.59 -26.85 3.50
C TYR A 36 -4.32 -27.22 2.22
N ARG A 37 -5.54 -26.74 2.02
CA ARG A 37 -6.32 -27.02 0.81
C ARG A 37 -5.72 -26.38 -0.44
N VAL A 38 -5.22 -25.16 -0.34
CA VAL A 38 -4.52 -24.48 -1.44
C VAL A 38 -3.29 -25.28 -1.86
N LEU A 39 -2.38 -25.59 -0.92
CA LEU A 39 -1.13 -26.30 -1.22
C LEU A 39 -1.37 -27.72 -1.75
N ASN A 40 -2.28 -28.48 -1.14
CA ASN A 40 -2.61 -29.85 -1.58
C ASN A 40 -3.39 -29.92 -2.89
N SER A 41 -3.84 -28.78 -3.42
CA SER A 41 -4.52 -28.69 -4.71
C SER A 41 -3.62 -28.26 -5.84
N LEU A 42 -2.42 -27.74 -5.55
CA LEU A 42 -1.46 -27.38 -6.58
C LEU A 42 -1.12 -28.61 -7.42
N THR A 43 -1.26 -28.48 -8.72
CA THR A 43 -1.03 -29.56 -9.67
C THR A 43 -0.37 -29.02 -10.93
N TYR A 44 -0.01 -29.94 -11.79
CA TYR A 44 0.55 -29.69 -13.11
C TYR A 44 -0.48 -30.09 -14.17
N TYR A 45 -0.57 -29.32 -15.25
CA TYR A 45 -1.42 -29.64 -16.40
C TYR A 45 -0.56 -30.32 -17.48
N PRO A 46 -0.77 -31.61 -17.78
CA PRO A 46 0.12 -32.37 -18.66
C PRO A 46 0.26 -31.82 -20.08
N GLN A 47 -0.81 -31.26 -20.63
CA GLN A 47 -0.90 -30.82 -22.01
C GLN A 47 -0.25 -29.44 -22.24
N ASP A 48 -0.13 -28.61 -21.20
CA ASP A 48 0.65 -27.37 -21.23
C ASP A 48 1.49 -27.21 -19.95
N PRO A 49 2.78 -27.61 -20.00
CA PRO A 49 3.71 -27.50 -18.89
C PRO A 49 3.93 -26.08 -18.36
N TYR A 50 3.70 -25.08 -19.22
CA TYR A 50 3.98 -23.67 -18.93
C TYR A 50 2.79 -22.97 -18.29
N LEU A 51 1.61 -23.59 -18.32
CA LEU A 51 0.42 -23.12 -17.62
C LEU A 51 0.60 -23.34 -16.11
N VAL A 52 1.14 -22.34 -15.41
CA VAL A 52 1.39 -22.41 -13.96
C VAL A 52 1.06 -21.08 -13.27
N PRO A 53 0.50 -21.10 -12.05
CA PRO A 53 0.06 -22.28 -11.28
C PRO A 53 -1.32 -22.80 -11.72
N VAL A 54 -1.50 -24.13 -11.62
CA VAL A 54 -2.79 -24.82 -11.81
C VAL A 54 -3.19 -25.47 -10.49
N PHE A 55 -4.47 -25.35 -10.14
CA PHE A 55 -5.04 -25.92 -8.93
C PHE A 55 -6.21 -26.83 -9.27
N LYS A 56 -6.38 -27.91 -8.51
CA LYS A 56 -7.55 -28.79 -8.65
C LYS A 56 -8.84 -28.04 -8.30
N LYS A 57 -9.92 -28.23 -9.08
CA LYS A 57 -11.24 -27.57 -8.89
C LYS A 57 -11.80 -27.66 -7.49
N LYS A 58 -11.53 -28.77 -6.79
CA LYS A 58 -11.91 -28.96 -5.39
C LYS A 58 -11.39 -27.87 -4.44
N ALA A 59 -10.41 -27.07 -4.81
CA ALA A 59 -9.89 -25.96 -4.01
C ALA A 59 -10.45 -24.59 -4.37
N LEU A 60 -11.42 -24.50 -5.28
CA LEU A 60 -11.99 -23.24 -5.76
C LEU A 60 -12.32 -22.27 -4.60
N TYR A 61 -13.13 -22.70 -3.63
CA TYR A 61 -13.51 -21.86 -2.48
C TYR A 61 -12.32 -21.42 -1.61
N ALA A 62 -11.28 -22.26 -1.48
CA ALA A 62 -10.08 -21.89 -0.73
C ALA A 62 -9.27 -20.82 -1.49
N LEU A 63 -9.21 -20.90 -2.82
CA LEU A 63 -8.57 -19.90 -3.66
C LEU A 63 -9.33 -18.57 -3.65
N GLU A 64 -10.66 -18.60 -3.72
CA GLU A 64 -11.51 -17.41 -3.55
C GLU A 64 -11.27 -16.77 -2.18
N GLY A 65 -11.18 -17.56 -1.11
CA GLY A 65 -10.87 -17.11 0.24
C GLY A 65 -9.55 -16.35 0.33
N VAL A 66 -8.47 -16.84 -0.29
CA VAL A 66 -7.18 -16.12 -0.35
C VAL A 66 -7.35 -14.74 -0.99
N ILE A 67 -8.10 -14.67 -2.08
CA ILE A 67 -8.30 -13.43 -2.81
C ILE A 67 -9.21 -12.44 -2.06
N LEU A 68 -10.24 -12.93 -1.36
CA LEU A 68 -11.03 -12.09 -0.45
C LEU A 68 -10.18 -11.61 0.73
N SER A 69 -9.27 -12.45 1.23
CA SER A 69 -8.37 -12.09 2.34
C SER A 69 -7.48 -10.93 1.98
N TYR A 70 -6.92 -10.98 0.78
CA TYR A 70 -6.26 -9.86 0.14
C TYR A 70 -7.12 -8.60 0.28
N PHE A 71 -8.31 -8.62 -0.34
CA PHE A 71 -9.18 -7.46 -0.41
C PHE A 71 -9.43 -6.86 0.97
N TYR A 72 -9.79 -7.67 1.96
CA TYR A 72 -10.03 -7.18 3.32
C TYR A 72 -8.77 -6.66 4.01
N MET A 73 -7.67 -7.42 3.99
CA MET A 73 -6.42 -7.05 4.66
C MET A 73 -5.86 -5.72 4.16
N TYR A 74 -5.88 -5.49 2.85
CA TYR A 74 -5.41 -4.24 2.29
C TYR A 74 -6.28 -3.05 2.69
N ARG A 75 -7.59 -3.21 2.71
CA ARG A 75 -8.51 -2.12 3.03
C ARG A 75 -8.51 -1.79 4.52
N ALA A 76 -8.55 -2.82 5.35
CA ALA A 76 -8.76 -2.68 6.78
C ALA A 76 -7.45 -2.50 7.57
N VAL A 77 -6.37 -3.13 7.12
CA VAL A 77 -5.08 -3.13 7.84
C VAL A 77 -4.06 -2.26 7.11
N TYR A 78 -3.61 -2.66 5.92
CA TYR A 78 -2.47 -2.02 5.26
C TYR A 78 -2.75 -0.57 4.80
N TYR A 79 -3.97 -0.31 4.33
CA TYR A 79 -4.43 1.02 3.94
C TYR A 79 -5.33 1.67 4.97
N HIS A 80 -5.23 1.26 6.22
CA HIS A 80 -5.87 1.99 7.30
C HIS A 80 -5.34 3.43 7.35
N HIS A 81 -6.22 4.42 7.43
CA HIS A 81 -5.86 5.84 7.35
C HIS A 81 -4.80 6.27 8.39
N ALA A 82 -4.82 5.68 9.59
CA ALA A 82 -3.80 5.95 10.60
C ALA A 82 -2.43 5.34 10.27
N VAL A 83 -2.40 4.15 9.66
CA VAL A 83 -1.17 3.50 9.18
C VAL A 83 -0.56 4.33 8.06
N ARG A 84 -1.38 4.76 7.10
CA ARG A 84 -0.95 5.65 6.02
C ARG A 84 -0.44 7.00 6.54
N ALA A 85 -1.10 7.60 7.53
CA ALA A 85 -0.61 8.84 8.16
C ALA A 85 0.79 8.66 8.79
N ALA A 86 1.02 7.55 9.48
CA ALA A 86 2.33 7.22 10.06
C ALA A 86 3.39 6.99 8.98
N TYR A 87 3.04 6.21 7.94
CA TYR A 87 3.90 5.95 6.78
C TYR A 87 4.34 7.26 6.12
N LEU A 88 3.41 8.16 5.79
CA LEU A 88 3.71 9.43 5.13
C LEU A 88 4.56 10.36 5.99
N LEU A 89 4.28 10.43 7.30
CA LEU A 89 5.10 11.21 8.23
C LEU A 89 6.53 10.67 8.28
N PHE A 90 6.68 9.34 8.38
CA PHE A 90 7.99 8.71 8.43
C PHE A 90 8.76 8.89 7.11
N GLN A 91 8.09 8.74 5.97
CA GLN A 91 8.65 9.00 4.65
C GLN A 91 9.11 10.47 4.51
N ASN A 92 8.34 11.43 5.06
CA ASN A 92 8.73 12.84 5.11
C ASN A 92 9.98 13.07 5.99
N ILE A 93 10.07 12.40 7.15
CA ILE A 93 11.23 12.47 8.04
C ILE A 93 12.49 11.93 7.35
N ILE A 94 12.40 10.75 6.74
CA ILE A 94 13.54 10.12 6.03
C ILE A 94 14.00 11.02 4.89
N TRP A 95 13.07 11.57 4.11
CA TRP A 95 13.42 12.45 3.01
C TRP A 95 14.10 13.73 3.47
N GLU A 96 13.62 14.33 4.56
CA GLU A 96 14.27 15.51 5.11
C GLU A 96 15.65 15.19 5.69
N ALA A 97 15.81 14.03 6.32
CA ALA A 97 17.10 13.50 6.75
C ALA A 97 18.07 13.34 5.58
N PHE A 98 17.57 12.76 4.49
CA PHE A 98 18.30 12.52 3.25
C PHE A 98 18.76 13.83 2.58
N GLU A 99 17.85 14.80 2.44
CA GLU A 99 18.13 16.05 1.71
C GLU A 99 18.92 17.07 2.52
N LYS A 100 18.75 17.11 3.85
CA LYS A 100 19.27 18.23 4.68
C LYS A 100 20.22 17.82 5.80
N TYR A 101 20.28 16.55 6.17
CA TYR A 101 20.95 16.12 7.41
C TYR A 101 21.93 14.96 7.21
N ASP A 102 22.59 14.94 6.04
CA ASP A 102 23.68 14.02 5.70
C ASP A 102 23.32 12.53 5.80
N LEU A 103 22.04 12.16 5.86
CA LEU A 103 21.65 10.75 5.91
C LEU A 103 22.18 10.00 4.67
N GLN A 104 22.34 10.68 3.54
CA GLN A 104 23.03 10.15 2.36
C GLN A 104 24.41 9.56 2.66
N LYS A 105 25.21 10.21 3.51
CA LYS A 105 26.55 9.77 3.88
C LYS A 105 26.50 8.59 4.83
N ASP A 106 25.60 8.64 5.83
CA ASP A 106 25.45 7.56 6.80
C ASP A 106 24.93 6.27 6.14
N ILE A 107 24.03 6.43 5.16
CA ILE A 107 23.43 5.38 4.36
C ILE A 107 24.36 4.94 3.20
N PHE A 108 25.45 5.66 2.89
CA PHE A 108 26.39 5.19 1.86
C PHE A 108 27.01 3.82 2.23
N GLN A 109 27.08 3.53 3.55
CA GLN A 109 27.43 2.21 4.10
C GLN A 109 26.42 1.10 3.76
N LEU A 110 25.23 1.41 3.21
CA LEU A 110 24.31 0.40 2.65
C LEU A 110 24.94 -0.41 1.51
N THR A 111 26.01 0.09 0.90
CA THR A 111 26.73 -0.68 -0.12
C THR A 111 27.62 -1.76 0.50
N GLU A 112 27.88 -1.70 1.81
CA GLU A 112 28.67 -2.68 2.55
C GLU A 112 27.79 -3.81 3.09
N PRO A 113 28.05 -5.09 2.74
CA PRO A 113 27.25 -6.22 3.22
C PRO A 113 27.16 -6.29 4.76
N ASP A 114 28.25 -5.98 5.47
CA ASP A 114 28.31 -6.04 6.93
C ASP A 114 27.40 -5.02 7.61
N PHE A 115 27.11 -3.90 6.94
CA PHE A 115 26.17 -2.91 7.46
C PHE A 115 24.78 -3.54 7.64
N TRP A 116 24.32 -4.32 6.66
CA TRP A 116 22.99 -4.93 6.66
C TRP A 116 22.80 -5.94 7.78
N ASN A 117 23.86 -6.65 8.18
CA ASN A 117 23.80 -7.64 9.26
C ASN A 117 23.40 -7.03 10.61
N SER A 118 23.64 -5.73 10.80
CA SER A 118 23.31 -5.00 12.03
C SER A 118 22.24 -3.93 11.82
N PHE A 119 21.67 -3.81 10.61
CA PHE A 119 20.70 -2.78 10.30
C PHE A 119 19.28 -3.26 10.61
N ASP A 120 18.69 -2.65 11.62
CA ASP A 120 17.32 -2.91 12.07
C ASP A 120 16.58 -1.59 12.36
N ASP A 121 15.31 -1.71 12.75
CA ASP A 121 14.46 -0.57 13.10
C ASP A 121 15.08 0.27 14.23
N TYR A 122 15.71 -0.36 15.22
CA TYR A 122 16.31 0.32 16.36
C TYR A 122 17.51 1.17 15.93
N LYS A 123 18.44 0.61 15.16
CA LYS A 123 19.60 1.30 14.62
C LYS A 123 19.17 2.43 13.70
N PHE A 124 18.16 2.21 12.85
CA PHE A 124 17.67 3.23 11.93
C PHE A 124 16.98 4.39 12.66
N ILE A 125 16.13 4.11 13.66
CA ILE A 125 15.51 5.14 14.49
C ILE A 125 16.58 5.94 15.23
N ASN A 126 17.59 5.29 15.82
CA ASN A 126 18.69 5.99 16.49
C ASN A 126 19.52 6.86 15.53
N LEU A 127 19.77 6.37 14.32
CA LEU A 127 20.44 7.14 13.28
C LEU A 127 19.65 8.42 12.96
N LEU A 128 18.33 8.31 12.78
CA LEU A 128 17.46 9.47 12.56
C LEU A 128 17.42 10.40 13.80
N TYR A 129 17.42 9.83 15.00
CA TYR A 129 17.39 10.59 16.26
C TYR A 129 18.68 11.37 16.51
N SER A 130 19.82 10.88 16.01
CA SER A 130 21.11 11.61 16.05
C SER A 130 21.07 12.93 15.28
N LYS A 131 20.13 13.07 14.33
CA LYS A 131 19.92 14.29 13.56
C LYS A 131 19.05 15.26 14.36
N SER A 132 19.68 16.00 15.28
CA SER A 132 19.04 16.87 16.29
C SER A 132 17.88 17.74 15.79
N LYS A 133 17.93 18.23 14.55
CA LYS A 133 16.90 19.08 13.93
C LYS A 133 15.63 18.31 13.49
N LEU A 134 15.66 16.98 13.47
CA LEU A 134 14.50 16.11 13.17
C LEU A 134 13.81 15.56 14.41
N CYS A 135 14.42 15.69 15.59
CA CYS A 135 13.92 15.06 16.82
C CYS A 135 12.46 15.43 17.12
N SER A 136 12.04 16.67 16.82
CA SER A 136 10.64 17.08 17.03
C SER A 136 9.66 16.31 16.14
N LYS A 137 9.97 16.13 14.85
CA LYS A 137 9.14 15.34 13.92
C LYS A 137 9.21 13.84 14.21
N LEU A 138 10.38 13.33 14.54
CA LEU A 138 10.55 11.93 14.92
C LEU A 138 9.79 11.61 16.22
N ASN A 139 9.84 12.50 17.21
CA ASN A 139 9.02 12.40 18.42
C ASN A 139 7.53 12.41 18.10
N ARG A 140 7.06 13.16 17.09
CA ARG A 140 5.66 13.05 16.66
C ARG A 140 5.32 11.67 16.13
N PHE A 141 6.20 11.04 15.37
CA PHE A 141 6.02 9.66 14.92
C PHE A 141 6.00 8.69 16.12
N LEU A 142 7.02 8.75 16.99
CA LEU A 142 7.17 7.85 18.15
C LEU A 142 6.02 8.00 19.17
N TYR A 143 5.56 9.22 19.43
CA TYR A 143 4.43 9.51 20.32
C TYR A 143 3.08 9.56 19.58
N ARG A 144 3.00 9.05 18.34
CA ARG A 144 1.76 8.92 17.55
C ARG A 144 0.98 10.23 17.38
N LYS A 145 1.67 11.37 17.34
CA LYS A 145 1.13 12.69 16.95
C LYS A 145 1.09 12.81 15.43
N LEU A 146 0.25 11.99 14.81
CA LEU A 146 0.20 11.81 13.35
C LEU A 146 -0.58 12.92 12.62
N PRO A 147 -0.21 13.24 11.37
CA PRO A 147 -1.05 14.02 10.46
C PRO A 147 -2.45 13.42 10.36
N LYS A 148 -3.46 14.28 10.16
CA LYS A 148 -4.86 13.85 10.12
C LYS A 148 -5.41 13.92 8.71
N GLN A 149 -6.15 12.89 8.32
CA GLN A 149 -6.85 12.86 7.05
C GLN A 149 -7.90 13.97 7.01
N ILE A 150 -7.93 14.70 5.90
CA ILE A 150 -8.98 15.68 5.59
C ILE A 150 -10.15 14.94 4.93
N LYS A 151 -11.36 15.19 5.43
CA LYS A 151 -12.61 14.84 4.75
C LYS A 151 -13.11 16.11 4.05
N GLY A 152 -13.70 15.99 2.85
CA GLY A 152 -14.18 17.16 2.07
C GLY A 152 -13.28 17.62 0.92
N ILE A 153 -12.32 16.80 0.49
CA ILE A 153 -11.65 17.01 -0.80
C ILE A 153 -12.64 16.63 -1.92
N ARG A 154 -12.79 17.51 -2.91
CA ARG A 154 -13.70 17.31 -4.05
C ARG A 154 -13.28 16.08 -4.86
N GLU A 155 -14.24 15.33 -5.37
CA GLU A 155 -14.00 14.12 -6.16
C GLU A 155 -13.08 14.38 -7.36
N ALA A 156 -13.25 15.49 -8.08
CA ALA A 156 -12.36 15.88 -9.16
C ALA A 156 -10.89 16.06 -8.70
N ASN A 157 -10.66 16.54 -7.48
CA ASN A 157 -9.31 16.68 -6.92
C ASN A 157 -8.75 15.34 -6.45
N ILE A 158 -9.60 14.45 -5.93
CA ILE A 158 -9.22 13.06 -5.66
C ILE A 158 -8.77 12.38 -6.95
N GLY A 159 -9.50 12.55 -8.05
CA GLY A 159 -9.13 12.06 -9.38
C GLY A 159 -7.79 12.62 -9.86
N ARG A 160 -7.56 13.93 -9.74
CA ARG A 160 -6.26 14.55 -10.08
C ARG A 160 -5.09 13.95 -9.29
N ILE A 161 -5.25 13.80 -7.98
CA ILE A 161 -4.21 13.20 -7.13
C ILE A 161 -3.98 11.74 -7.54
N TYR A 162 -5.04 10.99 -7.80
CA TYR A 162 -4.95 9.60 -8.25
C TYR A 162 -4.16 9.48 -9.56
N GLU A 163 -4.51 10.29 -10.57
CA GLU A 163 -3.81 10.28 -11.86
C GLU A 163 -2.36 10.75 -11.72
N PHE A 164 -2.08 11.77 -10.90
CA PHE A 164 -0.71 12.20 -10.60
C PHE A 164 0.15 11.05 -10.12
N PHE A 165 -0.35 10.26 -9.16
CA PHE A 165 0.41 9.12 -8.67
C PHE A 165 0.44 7.96 -9.70
N ARG A 166 -0.58 7.83 -10.57
CA ARG A 166 -0.70 6.74 -11.56
C ARG A 166 0.42 6.82 -12.61
N GLU A 167 0.87 8.03 -12.90
CA GLU A 167 2.04 8.32 -13.74
C GLU A 167 3.38 7.93 -13.07
N ASN A 168 3.35 7.32 -11.88
CA ASN A 168 4.51 6.89 -11.09
C ASN A 168 5.55 8.01 -10.88
N PRO A 169 5.14 9.14 -10.27
CA PRO A 169 6.02 10.26 -10.05
C PRO A 169 7.14 9.85 -9.09
N SER A 170 8.31 10.42 -9.30
CA SER A 170 9.39 10.31 -8.33
C SER A 170 8.95 10.89 -6.99
N TYR A 171 9.53 10.37 -5.92
CA TYR A 171 9.23 10.90 -4.59
C TYR A 171 9.61 12.39 -4.45
N LYS A 172 10.63 12.84 -5.19
CA LYS A 172 11.03 14.26 -5.25
C LYS A 172 9.92 15.14 -5.84
N GLU A 173 9.27 14.70 -6.92
CA GLU A 173 8.15 15.41 -7.54
C GLU A 173 6.96 15.50 -6.59
N LYS A 174 6.62 14.40 -5.93
CA LYS A 174 5.59 14.36 -4.88
C LYS A 174 5.85 15.42 -3.80
N VAL A 175 7.06 15.44 -3.24
CA VAL A 175 7.45 16.40 -2.20
C VAL A 175 7.43 17.84 -2.71
N SER A 176 7.80 18.08 -3.97
CA SER A 176 7.75 19.41 -4.60
C SER A 176 6.32 19.96 -4.63
N ILE A 177 5.36 19.14 -5.06
CA ILE A 177 3.93 19.50 -5.08
C ILE A 177 3.41 19.73 -3.66
N GLU A 178 3.70 18.82 -2.72
CA GLU A 178 3.31 18.96 -1.32
C GLU A 178 3.81 20.28 -0.71
N LYS A 179 5.07 20.65 -0.99
CA LYS A 179 5.67 21.92 -0.55
C LYS A 179 5.02 23.12 -1.22
N LYS A 180 4.76 23.06 -2.53
CA LYS A 180 4.07 24.13 -3.28
C LYS A 180 2.71 24.43 -2.66
N ILE A 181 1.88 23.40 -2.49
CA ILE A 181 0.55 23.51 -1.87
C ILE A 181 0.65 24.05 -0.44
N THR A 182 1.59 23.50 0.35
CA THR A 182 1.79 23.94 1.74
C THR A 182 2.18 25.41 1.82
N ASN A 183 3.13 25.86 0.99
CA ASN A 183 3.62 27.24 1.02
C ASN A 183 2.54 28.26 0.61
N GLU A 184 1.77 27.98 -0.45
CA GLU A 184 0.68 28.85 -0.90
C GLU A 184 -0.38 29.04 0.20
N LEU A 185 -0.74 27.96 0.91
CA LEU A 185 -1.72 28.04 2.00
C LEU A 185 -1.14 28.67 3.28
N LYS A 186 0.16 28.57 3.49
CA LYS A 186 0.82 29.07 4.70
C LYS A 186 0.76 30.61 4.81
N GLU A 187 0.62 31.31 3.69
CA GLU A 187 0.40 32.77 3.67
C GLU A 187 -0.87 33.18 4.43
N LYS A 188 -1.93 32.36 4.33
CA LYS A 188 -3.21 32.60 5.01
C LYS A 188 -3.35 31.85 6.33
N TYR A 189 -2.67 30.71 6.45
CA TYR A 189 -2.76 29.81 7.60
C TYR A 189 -1.36 29.59 8.21
N SER A 190 -0.89 30.56 9.00
CA SER A 190 0.47 30.57 9.56
C SER A 190 0.83 29.33 10.40
N GLY A 191 -0.17 28.71 11.04
CA GLY A 191 -0.02 27.47 11.81
C GLY A 191 0.13 26.20 10.96
N LEU A 192 0.02 26.28 9.63
CA LEU A 192 0.16 25.12 8.74
C LEU A 192 1.62 24.68 8.66
N GLU A 193 1.87 23.41 8.98
CA GLU A 193 3.23 22.86 8.92
C GLU A 193 3.45 22.00 7.68
N MET A 194 2.48 21.14 7.32
CA MET A 194 2.60 20.26 6.16
C MET A 194 1.26 19.76 5.65
N ILE A 195 1.22 19.54 4.34
CA ILE A 195 0.19 18.76 3.65
C ILE A 195 0.89 17.58 2.99
N LEU A 196 0.30 16.39 3.13
CA LEU A 196 0.82 15.15 2.58
C LEU A 196 -0.23 14.53 1.68
N LEU A 197 0.18 14.20 0.46
CA LEU A 197 -0.63 13.52 -0.54
C LEU A 197 -0.38 12.02 -0.45
N ASP A 198 -1.45 11.25 -0.58
CA ASP A 198 -1.40 9.80 -0.53
C ASP A 198 -2.37 9.26 -1.55
N SER A 199 -1.86 8.60 -2.57
CA SER A 199 -2.59 7.53 -3.20
C SER A 199 -1.96 6.27 -2.65
N PRO A 200 -2.66 5.47 -1.82
CA PRO A 200 -2.25 4.10 -1.58
C PRO A 200 -2.38 3.35 -2.91
N HIS A 201 -1.46 3.65 -3.82
CA HIS A 201 -1.29 2.87 -5.01
C HIS A 201 -0.96 1.49 -4.57
N VAL A 202 -1.70 0.61 -5.20
CA VAL A 202 -1.61 -0.79 -4.95
C VAL A 202 -0.23 -1.25 -5.43
N ILE A 203 0.74 -1.28 -4.51
CA ILE A 203 1.94 -2.15 -4.60
C ILE A 203 1.39 -3.53 -4.95
N PRO A 204 1.87 -4.15 -6.03
CA PRO A 204 1.02 -4.78 -7.02
C PRO A 204 0.22 -5.92 -6.38
N TYR A 205 -1.02 -5.61 -6.01
CA TYR A 205 -2.05 -6.42 -6.61
C TYR A 205 -1.79 -6.36 -8.09
N PRO A 206 -1.76 -7.50 -8.77
CA PRO A 206 -2.11 -7.47 -10.17
C PRO A 206 -3.38 -6.61 -10.27
N ARG A 207 -3.35 -5.54 -11.07
CA ARG A 207 -4.50 -4.63 -11.33
C ARG A 207 -5.79 -5.39 -11.62
N SER A 208 -5.65 -6.67 -12.00
CA SER A 208 -6.57 -7.72 -11.65
C SER A 208 -5.80 -9.03 -11.35
N ILE A 209 -5.86 -9.55 -10.11
CA ILE A 209 -5.55 -10.98 -9.90
C ILE A 209 -6.46 -11.83 -10.82
N TYR A 210 -7.63 -11.26 -11.15
CA TYR A 210 -8.72 -11.86 -11.89
C TYR A 210 -8.62 -11.81 -13.42
N ALA A 211 -7.79 -10.94 -14.02
CA ALA A 211 -7.63 -10.88 -15.49
C ALA A 211 -6.19 -11.17 -15.96
N ALA A 212 -5.24 -11.35 -15.05
CA ALA A 212 -3.83 -11.60 -15.41
C ALA A 212 -3.45 -13.09 -15.55
N GLN A 213 -4.39 -14.03 -15.69
CA GLN A 213 -4.10 -15.45 -15.98
C GLN A 213 -3.20 -16.15 -14.93
N ARG A 214 -3.21 -15.70 -13.66
CA ARG A 214 -2.25 -16.16 -12.61
C ARG A 214 -2.74 -17.25 -11.67
N ILE A 215 -4.00 -17.64 -11.77
CA ILE A 215 -4.59 -18.76 -11.03
C ILE A 215 -5.49 -19.51 -12.00
N ASN A 216 -5.08 -20.72 -12.37
CA ASN A 216 -5.87 -21.59 -13.23
C ASN A 216 -6.42 -22.74 -12.39
N VAL A 217 -7.66 -23.09 -12.66
CA VAL A 217 -8.42 -24.11 -11.93
C VAL A 217 -8.79 -25.21 -12.91
N TRP A 218 -8.44 -26.45 -12.58
CA TRP A 218 -8.62 -27.60 -13.45
C TRP A 218 -9.49 -28.67 -12.81
N ASP A 219 -10.48 -29.14 -13.56
CA ASP A 219 -11.26 -30.33 -13.22
C ASP A 219 -10.63 -31.55 -13.89
N GLU A 220 -9.90 -32.35 -13.12
CA GLU A 220 -9.21 -33.54 -13.64
C GLU A 220 -10.17 -34.62 -14.15
N ASN A 221 -11.47 -34.51 -13.85
CA ASN A 221 -12.49 -35.46 -14.28
C ASN A 221 -13.18 -35.07 -15.60
N LEU A 222 -12.89 -33.88 -16.13
CA LEU A 222 -13.47 -33.37 -17.37
C LEU A 222 -12.36 -33.16 -18.41
N GLU A 223 -12.69 -33.31 -19.69
CA GLU A 223 -11.75 -33.07 -20.79
C GLU A 223 -11.48 -31.57 -21.06
N HIS A 224 -11.87 -30.69 -20.14
CA HIS A 224 -11.71 -29.25 -20.28
C HIS A 224 -10.31 -28.78 -19.85
N GLU A 225 -9.79 -27.79 -20.57
CA GLU A 225 -8.56 -27.10 -20.21
C GLU A 225 -8.72 -26.33 -18.88
N PRO A 226 -7.63 -26.10 -18.11
CA PRO A 226 -7.70 -25.29 -16.91
C PRO A 226 -8.22 -23.88 -17.21
N GLU A 227 -9.20 -23.43 -16.42
CA GLU A 227 -9.81 -22.12 -16.61
C GLU A 227 -9.31 -21.13 -15.57
N ASN A 228 -9.20 -19.86 -15.97
CA ASN A 228 -8.84 -18.81 -15.01
C ASN A 228 -9.95 -18.63 -13.97
N ILE A 229 -9.56 -18.47 -12.69
CA ILE A 229 -10.53 -18.29 -11.59
C ILE A 229 -11.47 -17.10 -11.81
N GLY A 230 -11.05 -16.05 -12.51
CA GLY A 230 -11.90 -14.89 -12.82
C GLY A 230 -13.07 -15.21 -13.77
N LYS A 231 -12.94 -16.27 -14.61
CA LYS A 231 -14.03 -16.76 -15.46
C LYS A 231 -15.05 -17.60 -14.67
N ILE A 232 -14.56 -18.37 -13.70
CA ILE A 232 -15.38 -19.24 -12.85
C ILE A 232 -16.10 -18.41 -11.77
N SER A 233 -15.38 -17.49 -11.14
CA SER A 233 -15.79 -16.71 -9.99
C SER A 233 -16.03 -15.25 -10.36
N LEU A 234 -17.01 -15.00 -11.24
CA LEU A 234 -17.30 -13.67 -11.81
C LEU A 234 -17.51 -12.57 -10.76
N HIS A 235 -18.03 -12.92 -9.58
CA HIS A 235 -18.25 -11.98 -8.48
C HIS A 235 -16.97 -11.32 -7.98
N LEU A 236 -15.81 -11.96 -8.18
CA LEU A 236 -14.52 -11.40 -7.77
C LEU A 236 -14.00 -10.32 -8.72
N LEU A 237 -14.47 -10.26 -9.97
CA LEU A 237 -14.00 -9.32 -10.99
C LEU A 237 -14.24 -7.85 -10.59
N ASN A 238 -15.28 -7.58 -9.81
CA ASN A 238 -15.63 -6.22 -9.40
C ASN A 238 -14.84 -5.72 -8.19
N LEU A 239 -14.05 -6.57 -7.53
CA LEU A 239 -13.35 -6.20 -6.30
C LEU A 239 -12.22 -5.18 -6.53
N SER A 240 -11.54 -5.23 -7.69
CA SER A 240 -10.51 -4.25 -8.06
C SER A 240 -11.08 -2.85 -8.16
N ASP A 241 -12.17 -2.70 -8.92
CA ASP A 241 -12.79 -1.41 -9.20
C ASP A 241 -13.35 -0.78 -7.93
N VAL A 242 -13.93 -1.60 -7.05
CA VAL A 242 -14.40 -1.17 -5.73
C VAL A 242 -13.23 -0.70 -4.85
N SER A 243 -12.11 -1.42 -4.88
CA SER A 243 -10.91 -1.04 -4.13
C SER A 243 -10.33 0.27 -4.66
N GLU A 244 -10.19 0.43 -5.98
CA GLU A 244 -9.66 1.65 -6.61
C GLU A 244 -10.53 2.87 -6.30
N LYS A 245 -11.85 2.78 -6.49
CA LYS A 245 -12.77 3.89 -6.18
C LYS A 245 -12.70 4.31 -4.71
N GLN A 246 -12.48 3.37 -3.79
CA GLN A 246 -12.44 3.65 -2.36
C GLN A 246 -11.04 4.00 -1.84
N ALA A 247 -9.98 3.73 -2.63
CA ALA A 247 -8.58 4.01 -2.32
C ALA A 247 -7.99 5.19 -3.12
N ALA A 248 -8.76 5.79 -4.03
CA ALA A 248 -8.30 6.69 -5.10
C ALA A 248 -7.31 7.78 -4.68
N ALA A 249 -7.55 8.52 -3.60
CA ALA A 249 -6.53 9.40 -3.00
C ALA A 249 -6.98 9.89 -1.63
N ARG A 250 -6.01 10.39 -0.85
CA ARG A 250 -6.20 10.97 0.47
C ARG A 250 -5.25 12.14 0.64
N VAL A 251 -5.70 13.12 1.42
CA VAL A 251 -4.90 14.27 1.81
C VAL A 251 -4.82 14.30 3.33
N TYR A 252 -3.61 14.45 3.86
CA TYR A 252 -3.35 14.59 5.29
C TYR A 252 -2.77 15.96 5.58
N VAL A 253 -3.06 16.48 6.77
CA VAL A 253 -2.57 17.78 7.23
C VAL A 253 -2.02 17.68 8.64
N TYR A 254 -1.01 18.50 8.91
CA TYR A 254 -0.54 18.79 10.25
C TYR A 254 -0.35 20.31 10.41
N PRO A 255 -0.79 20.91 11.53
CA PRO A 255 -1.52 20.32 12.65
C PRO A 255 -2.91 19.77 12.27
N GLY A 256 -3.39 18.79 13.03
CA GLY A 256 -4.59 18.03 12.70
C GLY A 256 -5.89 18.84 12.82
N GLU A 257 -5.84 19.97 13.53
CA GLU A 257 -6.93 20.90 13.77
C GLU A 257 -7.40 21.59 12.48
N MET A 258 -6.48 21.81 11.53
CA MET A 258 -6.76 22.45 10.24
C MET A 258 -7.88 21.75 9.46
N ARG A 259 -8.02 20.43 9.63
CA ARG A 259 -9.09 19.64 8.97
C ARG A 259 -10.50 19.99 9.42
N LYS A 260 -10.66 20.74 10.50
CA LYS A 260 -11.97 21.18 11.03
C LYS A 260 -12.40 22.55 10.49
N MET A 261 -11.52 23.23 9.75
CA MET A 261 -11.76 24.58 9.25
C MET A 261 -12.28 24.54 7.81
N ASP A 262 -13.56 24.86 7.60
CA ASP A 262 -14.17 24.81 6.25
C ASP A 262 -13.52 25.78 5.27
N SER A 263 -13.10 26.97 5.75
CA SER A 263 -12.34 27.94 4.96
C SER A 263 -11.04 27.35 4.42
N PHE A 264 -10.30 26.64 5.26
CA PHE A 264 -9.06 25.97 4.88
C PHE A 264 -9.32 24.87 3.84
N ILE A 265 -10.35 24.03 4.04
CA ILE A 265 -10.69 22.96 3.09
C ILE A 265 -11.10 23.55 1.73
N LYS A 266 -11.84 24.67 1.71
CA LYS A 266 -12.23 25.36 0.48
C LYS A 266 -11.01 25.88 -0.27
N ASP A 267 -10.10 26.56 0.42
CA ASP A 267 -8.88 27.09 -0.17
C ASP A 267 -7.97 25.95 -0.67
N LEU A 268 -7.79 24.90 0.14
CA LEU A 268 -7.03 23.71 -0.22
C LEU A 268 -7.53 23.07 -1.52
N ASN A 269 -8.85 22.93 -1.67
CA ASN A 269 -9.42 22.41 -2.90
C ASN A 269 -9.10 23.29 -4.12
N SER A 270 -9.08 24.62 -3.94
CA SER A 270 -8.69 25.54 -5.02
C SER A 270 -7.21 25.44 -5.35
N VAL A 271 -6.35 25.27 -4.35
CA VAL A 271 -4.89 25.18 -4.55
C VAL A 271 -4.50 23.85 -5.22
N ILE A 272 -5.11 22.73 -4.80
CA ILE A 272 -4.90 21.42 -5.43
C ILE A 272 -5.25 21.50 -6.92
N MET A 273 -6.39 22.10 -7.27
CA MET A 273 -6.84 22.23 -8.66
C MET A 273 -5.87 23.00 -9.55
N LYS A 274 -5.05 23.91 -8.99
CA LYS A 274 -4.03 24.68 -9.73
C LYS A 274 -2.65 24.02 -9.74
N SER A 275 -2.41 23.10 -8.81
CA SER A 275 -1.07 22.57 -8.51
C SER A 275 -0.81 21.18 -9.06
N ILE A 276 -1.87 20.43 -9.36
CA ILE A 276 -1.88 19.06 -9.88
C ILE A 276 -2.78 19.04 -11.12
#